data_AF-A0A7S1KAT8-F1
#
_entry.id   AF-A0A7S1KAT8-F1
#
_cell.length_a   1.000
_cell.length_b   1.000
_cell.length_c   1.000
_cell.angle_alpha   90.00
_cell.angle_beta   90.00
_cell.angle_gamma   90.00
#
_symmetry.space_group_name_H-M   'P 1'
#
loop_
_entity.id
_entity.type
_entity.pdbx_description
1 polymer ?
#
loop_
_entity_poly.entity_id
_entity_poly.type
_entity_poly.pdbx_seq_one_letter_code
_entity_poly.pdbx_strand_id
1 'polypeptide(L)'
;MTHMHSPTAGPTASFRPADFLEHLRVHRQEVTLALDRHWREFIVSEVIDKLSEEFNFFVDQDAKYTRSDLHRFLRKQDLILNQQMRFFVQDSIDEWTRFLESFLPNPDVVAPTPLLVLHIMDKYNAVRLDPDAKTLVKSILEAMNGIVECCNAIRTVEYELVPFCNIPETQMYPITMTFPPLLDAQKRVTEVLDQCLEEPIALLEEYKRYEYLLGERPDPELDTNDVEVMQERVAALVKAAEEVEFLSASVMRYPLFEVHTDGIVHSLVTKAQQLVEYYLEKVVEHITKGSQEVLEKWHEVHVRILTTPSNEDDLAKLKDFMANIHNVMGPLINQTDYLHRQIQMVSEFRYQVPEEVIESAFKAY
;
A
#
# COMPACT_ATOMS: atom_id res chain seq x y z
N MET A 1 19.93 25.29 -27.15
CA MET A 1 20.36 25.83 -25.84
C MET A 1 19.11 26.19 -25.07
N THR A 2 18.53 25.20 -24.42
CA THR A 2 17.42 25.38 -23.49
C THR A 2 17.84 24.54 -22.30
N HIS A 3 18.38 25.21 -21.29
CA HIS A 3 18.65 24.58 -20.01
C HIS A 3 17.31 24.04 -19.51
N MET A 4 17.18 22.72 -19.42
CA MET A 4 16.29 22.12 -18.43
C MET A 4 16.64 22.80 -17.12
N HIS A 5 15.74 23.63 -16.61
CA HIS A 5 15.85 24.09 -15.23
C HIS A 5 15.76 22.84 -14.37
N SER A 6 16.93 22.41 -13.88
CA SER A 6 17.02 21.54 -12.73
C SER A 6 16.11 22.12 -11.64
N PRO A 7 15.14 21.35 -11.13
CA PRO A 7 14.38 21.80 -9.98
C PRO A 7 15.38 21.97 -8.84
N THR A 8 15.46 23.18 -8.32
CA THR A 8 16.20 23.53 -7.11
C THR A 8 15.90 22.51 -6.01
N ALA A 9 16.94 21.86 -5.53
CA ALA A 9 16.90 20.84 -4.50
C ALA A 9 16.33 21.39 -3.17
N GLY A 10 15.06 21.08 -2.91
CA GLY A 10 14.58 20.68 -1.58
C GLY A 10 14.54 19.14 -1.49
N PRO A 11 14.32 18.53 -0.32
CA PRO A 11 14.25 17.07 -0.22
C PRO A 11 13.10 16.63 -1.11
N THR A 12 13.41 16.01 -2.24
CA THR A 12 12.41 15.61 -3.22
C THR A 12 11.64 14.46 -2.58
N ALA A 13 10.49 14.79 -1.98
CA ALA A 13 9.61 13.82 -1.39
C ALA A 13 9.09 12.92 -2.51
N SER A 14 9.26 11.60 -2.34
CA SER A 14 8.64 10.57 -3.16
C SER A 14 7.14 10.87 -3.33
N PHE A 15 6.60 10.71 -4.54
CA PHE A 15 5.22 11.04 -4.85
C PHE A 15 4.29 9.87 -4.55
N ARG A 16 3.05 10.14 -4.14
CA ARG A 16 2.00 9.13 -4.29
C ARG A 16 1.70 8.93 -5.78
N PRO A 17 1.37 7.72 -6.23
CA PRO A 17 1.11 7.46 -7.64
C PRO A 17 0.05 8.37 -8.26
N ALA A 18 -1.04 8.68 -7.55
CA ALA A 18 -2.07 9.60 -8.03
C ALA A 18 -1.52 11.02 -8.26
N ASP A 19 -0.73 11.54 -7.32
CA ASP A 19 -0.13 12.88 -7.41
C ASP A 19 0.88 12.94 -8.56
N PHE A 20 1.70 11.90 -8.72
CA PHE A 20 2.64 11.79 -9.83
C PHE A 20 1.94 11.81 -11.19
N LEU A 21 0.87 11.03 -11.35
CA LEU A 21 0.10 10.98 -12.60
C LEU A 21 -0.56 12.33 -12.92
N GLU A 22 -1.04 13.03 -11.90
CA GLU A 22 -1.58 14.38 -12.04
C GLU A 22 -0.49 15.38 -12.46
N HIS A 23 0.69 15.31 -11.85
CA HIS A 23 1.85 16.11 -12.26
C HIS A 23 2.22 15.87 -13.72
N LEU A 24 2.25 14.61 -14.18
CA LEU A 24 2.50 14.29 -15.59
C LEU A 24 1.41 14.89 -16.50
N ARG A 25 0.14 14.83 -16.08
CA ARG A 25 -0.98 15.40 -16.84
C ARG A 25 -0.85 16.92 -16.98
N VAL A 26 -0.58 17.62 -15.88
CA VAL A 26 -0.39 19.09 -15.85
C VAL A 26 0.81 19.47 -16.72
N HIS A 27 1.95 18.79 -16.56
CA HIS A 27 3.14 19.07 -17.35
C HIS A 27 2.88 18.92 -18.87
N ARG A 28 2.18 17.85 -19.28
CA ARG A 28 1.79 17.68 -20.69
C ARG A 28 0.91 18.82 -21.21
N GLN A 29 -0.03 19.31 -20.40
CA GLN A 29 -0.87 20.44 -20.77
C GLN A 29 -0.04 21.72 -20.94
N GLU A 30 0.90 21.99 -20.05
CA GLU A 30 1.81 23.13 -20.14
C GLU A 30 2.67 23.07 -21.41
N VAL A 31 3.24 21.90 -21.72
CA VAL A 31 4.02 21.70 -22.96
C VAL A 31 3.14 21.90 -24.20
N THR A 32 1.91 21.38 -24.18
CA THR A 32 0.97 21.56 -25.30
C THR A 32 0.64 23.04 -25.50
N LEU A 33 0.36 23.77 -24.42
CA LEU A 33 0.10 25.21 -24.48
C LEU A 33 1.34 25.99 -24.95
N ALA A 34 2.54 25.61 -24.53
CA ALA A 34 3.78 26.24 -24.98
C ALA A 34 4.01 26.02 -26.48
N LEU A 35 3.74 24.82 -26.99
CA LEU A 35 3.84 24.52 -28.42
C LEU A 35 2.79 25.28 -29.24
N ASP A 36 1.56 25.39 -28.73
CA ASP A 36 0.47 26.07 -29.44
C ASP A 36 0.59 27.60 -29.38
N ARG A 37 0.81 28.18 -28.20
CA ARG A 37 0.89 29.65 -28.05
C ARG A 37 2.26 30.19 -28.40
N HIS A 38 3.33 29.62 -27.85
CA HIS A 38 4.64 30.25 -28.00
C HIS A 38 5.32 29.85 -29.29
N TRP A 39 5.31 28.57 -29.63
CA TRP A 39 6.00 28.11 -30.83
C TRP A 39 5.20 28.38 -32.10
N ARG A 40 3.93 27.98 -32.16
CA ARG A 40 3.11 28.15 -33.36
C ARG A 40 2.76 29.61 -33.65
N GLU A 41 2.34 30.42 -32.67
CA GLU A 41 2.08 31.86 -32.92
C GLU A 41 3.36 32.60 -33.35
N PHE A 42 4.51 32.23 -32.78
CA PHE A 42 5.80 32.78 -33.21
C PHE A 42 6.07 32.46 -34.69
N ILE A 43 5.85 31.21 -35.13
CA ILE A 43 6.00 30.84 -36.54
C ILE A 43 5.05 31.64 -37.43
N VAL A 44 3.77 31.79 -37.05
CA VAL A 44 2.81 32.60 -37.81
C VAL A 44 3.29 34.04 -37.93
N SER A 45 3.70 34.65 -36.82
CA SER A 45 4.15 36.04 -36.79
C SER A 45 5.41 36.26 -37.62
N GLU A 46 6.41 35.39 -37.51
CA GLU A 46 7.66 35.52 -38.27
C GLU A 46 7.44 35.28 -39.77
N VAL A 47 6.57 34.34 -40.15
CA VAL A 47 6.25 34.09 -41.55
C VAL A 47 5.57 35.32 -42.17
N ILE A 48 4.62 35.95 -41.47
CA ILE A 48 3.98 37.18 -41.96
C ILE A 48 4.99 38.33 -42.04
N ASP A 49 5.77 38.56 -40.99
CA ASP A 49 6.74 39.67 -40.92
C ASP A 49 7.76 39.59 -42.05
N LYS A 50 8.37 38.41 -42.26
CA LYS A 50 9.46 38.24 -43.24
C LYS A 50 9.01 38.14 -44.70
N LEU A 51 7.77 37.69 -44.94
CA LEU A 51 7.31 37.40 -46.31
C LEU A 51 6.26 38.38 -46.83
N SER A 52 5.70 39.25 -45.98
CA SER A 52 4.66 40.20 -46.39
C SER A 52 5.14 41.22 -47.44
N GLU A 53 6.44 41.49 -47.51
CA GLU A 53 7.03 42.36 -48.55
C GLU A 53 7.07 41.69 -49.93
N GLU A 54 7.26 40.37 -49.97
CA GLU A 54 7.46 39.61 -51.22
C GLU A 54 6.18 38.91 -51.70
N PHE A 55 5.29 38.53 -50.77
CA PHE A 55 4.12 37.72 -51.05
C PHE A 55 2.83 38.37 -50.55
N ASN A 56 1.75 38.21 -51.33
CA ASN A 56 0.42 38.63 -50.91
C ASN A 56 -0.30 37.50 -50.17
N PHE A 57 -0.54 37.68 -48.87
CA PHE A 57 -1.31 36.75 -48.03
C PHE A 57 -2.84 36.92 -48.14
N PHE A 58 -3.30 38.02 -48.75
CA PHE A 58 -4.73 38.36 -48.90
C PHE A 58 -5.32 37.85 -50.22
N VAL A 59 -4.95 36.63 -50.64
CA VAL A 59 -5.49 36.02 -51.86
C VAL A 59 -6.88 35.46 -51.58
N ASP A 60 -7.86 35.87 -52.39
CA ASP A 60 -9.29 35.55 -52.26
C ASP A 60 -9.75 34.44 -53.24
N GLN A 61 -8.82 33.86 -54.00
CA GLN A 61 -9.08 32.81 -54.98
C GLN A 61 -8.19 31.59 -54.72
N ASP A 62 -8.80 30.49 -54.27
CA ASP A 62 -8.10 29.23 -53.97
C ASP A 62 -7.23 28.72 -55.14
N ALA A 63 -7.74 28.81 -56.37
CA ALA A 63 -7.04 28.37 -57.57
C ALA A 63 -5.78 29.21 -57.86
N LYS A 64 -5.81 30.51 -57.50
CA LYS A 64 -4.67 31.42 -57.65
C LYS A 64 -3.63 31.16 -56.56
N TYR A 65 -4.09 30.96 -55.32
CA TYR A 65 -3.22 30.59 -54.20
C TYR A 65 -2.48 29.28 -54.45
N THR A 66 -3.18 28.21 -54.85
CA THR A 66 -2.60 26.87 -55.07
C THR A 66 -1.49 26.87 -56.14
N ARG A 67 -1.52 27.81 -57.09
CA ARG A 67 -0.51 27.97 -58.15
C ARG A 67 0.62 28.93 -57.78
N SER A 68 0.51 29.62 -56.65
CA SER A 68 1.46 30.65 -56.23
C SER A 68 2.74 30.05 -55.64
N ASP A 69 3.82 30.83 -55.69
CA ASP A 69 5.06 30.47 -54.99
C ASP A 69 4.92 30.56 -53.47
N LEU A 70 3.99 31.39 -52.96
CA LEU A 70 3.64 31.45 -51.54
C LEU A 70 3.12 30.09 -51.05
N HIS A 71 2.17 29.47 -51.78
CA HIS A 71 1.67 28.14 -51.41
C HIS A 71 2.81 27.11 -51.40
N ARG A 72 3.69 27.09 -52.41
CA ARG A 72 4.85 26.18 -52.43
C ARG A 72 5.77 26.38 -51.24
N PHE A 73 6.00 27.63 -50.84
CA PHE A 73 6.79 27.96 -49.67
C PHE A 73 6.12 27.48 -48.37
N LEU A 74 4.84 27.81 -48.17
CA LEU A 74 4.09 27.44 -46.98
C LEU A 74 3.98 25.92 -46.83
N ARG A 75 3.72 25.19 -47.92
CA ARG A 75 3.74 23.72 -47.92
C ARG A 75 5.11 23.16 -47.54
N LYS A 76 6.21 23.79 -47.97
CA LYS A 76 7.56 23.37 -47.56
C LYS A 76 7.80 23.65 -46.07
N GLN A 77 7.34 24.79 -45.56
CA GLN A 77 7.41 25.10 -44.13
C GLN A 77 6.61 24.09 -43.30
N ASP A 78 5.38 23.78 -43.69
CA ASP A 78 4.55 22.79 -42.99
C ASP A 78 5.22 21.41 -42.94
N LEU A 79 5.89 20.98 -44.03
CA LEU A 79 6.66 19.73 -44.04
C LEU A 79 7.83 19.76 -43.06
N ILE A 80 8.54 20.90 -42.95
CA ILE A 80 9.65 21.07 -42.00
C ILE A 80 9.13 21.07 -40.56
N LEU A 81 8.05 21.81 -40.28
CA LEU A 81 7.43 21.89 -38.95
C LEU A 81 6.88 20.52 -38.51
N ASN A 82 6.24 19.79 -39.43
CA ASN A 82 5.81 18.41 -39.20
C ASN A 82 6.99 17.49 -38.85
N GLN A 83 8.10 17.60 -39.57
CA GLN A 83 9.30 16.81 -39.30
C GLN A 83 9.91 17.16 -37.92
N GLN A 84 9.95 18.44 -37.56
CA GLN A 84 10.41 18.89 -36.25
C GLN A 84 9.51 18.36 -35.13
N MET A 85 8.19 18.43 -35.31
CA MET A 85 7.22 17.89 -34.36
C MET A 85 7.40 16.37 -34.18
N ARG A 86 7.62 15.64 -35.28
CA ARG A 86 7.91 14.20 -35.22
C ARG A 86 9.14 13.90 -34.39
N PHE A 87 10.26 14.59 -34.61
CA PHE A 87 11.48 14.37 -33.84
C PHE A 87 11.28 14.74 -32.36
N PHE A 88 10.66 15.88 -32.08
CA PHE A 88 10.36 16.30 -30.72
C PHE A 88 9.55 15.25 -29.94
N VAL A 89 8.51 14.69 -30.57
CA VAL A 89 7.66 13.66 -29.94
C VAL A 89 8.44 12.37 -29.70
N GLN A 90 9.25 11.93 -30.68
CA GLN A 90 10.06 10.72 -30.54
C GLN A 90 11.12 10.88 -29.44
N ASP A 91 11.84 12.00 -29.44
CA ASP A 91 12.85 12.30 -28.44
C ASP A 91 12.24 12.41 -27.04
N SER A 92 11.07 13.05 -26.91
CA SER A 92 10.37 13.16 -25.62
C SER A 92 9.94 11.80 -25.06
N ILE A 93 9.43 10.90 -25.93
CA ILE A 93 9.07 9.53 -25.53
C ILE A 93 10.32 8.76 -25.08
N ASP A 94 11.41 8.87 -25.83
CA ASP A 94 12.66 8.17 -25.51
C ASP A 94 13.33 8.72 -24.26
N GLU A 95 13.36 10.04 -24.06
CA GLU A 95 13.88 10.68 -22.84
C GLU A 95 13.09 10.24 -21.60
N TRP A 96 11.76 10.22 -21.69
CA TRP A 96 10.92 9.76 -20.58
C TRP A 96 11.12 8.27 -20.29
N THR A 97 11.29 7.45 -21.34
CA THR A 97 11.61 6.02 -21.18
C THR A 97 12.96 5.83 -20.49
N ARG A 98 14.01 6.53 -20.94
CA ARG A 98 15.35 6.50 -20.34
C ARG A 98 15.35 6.98 -18.89
N PHE A 99 14.52 7.98 -18.58
CA PHE A 99 14.32 8.44 -17.21
C PHE A 99 13.83 7.30 -16.32
N LEU A 100 12.82 6.52 -16.75
CA LEU A 100 12.36 5.37 -15.98
C LEU A 100 13.38 4.23 -15.92
N GLU A 101 14.06 3.95 -17.04
CA GLU A 101 15.16 2.97 -17.08
C GLU A 101 16.29 3.30 -16.09
N SER A 102 16.49 4.59 -15.75
CA SER A 102 17.50 5.01 -14.77
C SER A 102 17.23 4.51 -13.34
N PHE A 103 16.00 4.06 -13.06
CA PHE A 103 15.62 3.47 -11.77
C PHE A 103 15.79 1.95 -11.73
N LEU A 104 16.27 1.31 -12.81
CA LEU A 104 16.55 -0.12 -12.76
C LEU A 104 17.59 -0.44 -11.68
N PRO A 105 17.41 -1.53 -10.90
CA PRO A 105 18.39 -1.94 -9.90
C PRO A 105 19.75 -2.19 -10.54
N ASN A 106 20.76 -1.44 -10.13
CA ASN A 106 22.14 -1.63 -10.59
C ASN A 106 23.07 -1.69 -9.36
N PRO A 107 23.77 -2.82 -9.11
CA PRO A 107 24.65 -2.96 -7.95
C PRO A 107 25.86 -2.02 -7.99
N ASP A 108 26.26 -1.53 -9.17
CA ASP A 108 27.44 -0.71 -9.37
C ASP A 108 27.17 0.80 -9.24
N VAL A 109 25.90 1.22 -9.15
CA VAL A 109 25.50 2.62 -9.16
C VAL A 109 24.70 2.95 -7.89
N VAL A 110 24.95 4.12 -7.32
CA VAL A 110 24.15 4.62 -6.19
C VAL A 110 22.70 4.76 -6.65
N ALA A 111 21.79 4.06 -5.97
CA ALA A 111 20.37 4.08 -6.30
C ALA A 111 19.85 5.54 -6.27
N PRO A 112 19.05 5.94 -7.27
CA PRO A 112 18.41 7.26 -7.26
C PRO A 112 17.46 7.40 -6.08
N THR A 113 17.10 8.65 -5.74
CA THR A 113 16.02 8.91 -4.80
C THR A 113 14.73 8.27 -5.33
N PRO A 114 14.00 7.48 -4.52
CA PRO A 114 12.76 6.86 -4.96
C PRO A 114 11.77 7.89 -5.51
N LEU A 115 11.06 7.52 -6.58
CA LEU A 115 10.09 8.40 -7.23
C LEU A 115 8.70 8.25 -6.63
N LEU A 116 8.31 7.02 -6.27
CA LEU A 116 6.93 6.68 -5.92
C LEU A 116 6.83 6.04 -4.53
N VAL A 117 5.79 6.39 -3.77
CA VAL A 117 5.46 5.78 -2.49
C VAL A 117 4.37 4.74 -2.68
N LEU A 118 4.60 3.52 -2.19
CA LEU A 118 3.63 2.44 -2.14
C LEU A 118 3.36 2.06 -0.69
N HIS A 119 2.12 1.66 -0.37
CA HIS A 119 1.77 1.22 0.97
C HIS A 119 1.39 -0.25 0.95
N ILE A 120 1.92 -1.04 1.89
CA ILE A 120 1.36 -2.36 2.21
C ILE A 120 0.38 -2.16 3.36
N MET A 121 -0.88 -2.53 3.13
CA MET A 121 -1.96 -2.27 4.07
C MET A 121 -3.02 -3.38 4.04
N ASP A 122 -3.79 -3.46 5.11
CA ASP A 122 -5.02 -4.25 5.15
C ASP A 122 -6.10 -3.56 4.30
N LYS A 123 -6.57 -4.26 3.25
CA LYS A 123 -7.79 -3.90 2.53
C LYS A 123 -8.72 -5.11 2.47
N TYR A 124 -9.80 -5.03 3.23
CA TYR A 124 -10.85 -6.06 3.31
C TYR A 124 -10.34 -7.40 3.90
N ASN A 125 -9.59 -7.33 5.00
CA ASN A 125 -8.96 -8.48 5.66
C ASN A 125 -7.95 -9.23 4.77
N ALA A 126 -7.26 -8.49 3.90
CA ALA A 126 -6.28 -9.05 2.98
C ALA A 126 -5.08 -8.11 2.87
N VAL A 127 -3.89 -8.69 2.83
CA VAL A 127 -2.65 -7.92 2.71
C VAL A 127 -2.49 -7.48 1.26
N ARG A 128 -2.51 -6.18 1.00
CA ARG A 128 -2.44 -5.63 -0.36
C ARG A 128 -1.47 -4.47 -0.46
N LEU A 129 -0.88 -4.35 -1.64
CA LEU A 129 -0.17 -3.17 -2.10
C LEU A 129 -1.18 -2.13 -2.56
N ASP A 130 -1.01 -0.88 -2.13
CA ASP A 130 -1.82 0.26 -2.55
C ASP A 130 -0.96 1.33 -3.25
N PRO A 131 -1.25 1.65 -4.53
CA PRO A 131 -2.14 0.91 -5.44
C PRO A 131 -1.59 -0.48 -5.77
N ASP A 132 -2.45 -1.38 -6.27
CA ASP A 132 -1.98 -2.69 -6.72
C ASP A 132 -1.06 -2.57 -7.93
N ALA A 133 -0.11 -3.50 -8.05
CA ALA A 133 0.91 -3.49 -9.10
C ALA A 133 0.31 -3.39 -10.52
N LYS A 134 -0.78 -4.11 -10.80
CA LYS A 134 -1.42 -4.12 -12.13
C LYS A 134 -2.08 -2.78 -12.43
N THR A 135 -2.79 -2.20 -11.46
CA THR A 135 -3.41 -0.88 -11.59
C THR A 135 -2.37 0.21 -11.71
N LEU A 136 -1.25 0.13 -10.98
CA LEU A 136 -0.14 1.07 -11.09
C LEU A 136 0.45 1.08 -12.50
N VAL A 137 0.86 -0.10 -13.00
CA VAL A 137 1.41 -0.25 -14.35
C VAL A 137 0.42 0.29 -15.39
N LYS A 138 -0.85 -0.14 -15.30
CA LYS A 138 -1.90 0.34 -16.21
C LYS A 138 -2.03 1.86 -16.17
N SER A 139 -2.06 2.47 -14.99
CA SER A 139 -2.23 3.92 -14.84
C SER A 139 -1.06 4.71 -15.44
N ILE A 140 0.18 4.22 -15.29
CA ILE A 140 1.37 4.83 -15.89
C ILE A 140 1.30 4.73 -17.42
N LEU A 141 0.94 3.56 -17.97
CA LEU A 141 0.80 3.38 -19.42
C LEU A 141 -0.33 4.24 -20.01
N GLU A 142 -1.45 4.37 -19.29
CA GLU A 142 -2.55 5.27 -19.66
C GLU A 142 -2.12 6.74 -19.64
N ALA A 143 -1.25 7.15 -18.71
CA ALA A 143 -0.68 8.50 -18.74
C ALA A 143 0.18 8.75 -19.99
N MET A 144 0.90 7.74 -20.49
CA MET A 144 1.65 7.87 -21.75
C MET A 144 0.73 8.08 -22.97
N ASN A 145 -0.47 7.49 -22.97
CA ASN A 145 -1.43 7.66 -24.06
C ASN A 145 -1.86 9.13 -24.23
N GLY A 146 -1.76 9.94 -23.17
CA GLY A 146 -2.01 11.39 -23.24
C GLY A 146 -1.12 12.13 -24.25
N ILE A 147 0.02 11.56 -24.64
CA ILE A 147 0.89 12.13 -25.70
C ILE A 147 0.12 12.23 -27.03
N VAL A 148 -0.76 11.28 -27.33
CA VAL A 148 -1.56 11.28 -28.56
C VAL A 148 -2.49 12.49 -28.61
N GLU A 149 -3.14 12.80 -27.49
CA GLU A 149 -4.01 13.97 -27.38
C GLU A 149 -3.23 15.27 -27.58
N CYS A 150 -2.06 15.39 -26.93
CA CYS A 150 -1.19 16.56 -27.07
C CYS A 150 -0.71 16.78 -28.51
N CYS A 151 -0.23 15.74 -29.18
CA CYS A 151 0.25 15.84 -30.57
C CYS A 151 -0.90 16.20 -31.52
N ASN A 152 -2.06 15.59 -31.31
CA ASN A 152 -3.25 15.80 -32.11
C ASN A 152 -3.99 17.10 -31.80
N ALA A 153 -3.53 17.89 -30.81
CA ALA A 153 -4.03 19.24 -30.53
C ALA A 153 -3.37 20.28 -31.44
N ILE A 154 -2.13 20.06 -31.87
CA ILE A 154 -1.36 21.05 -32.64
C ILE A 154 -1.80 21.06 -34.11
N ARG A 155 -2.10 22.26 -34.62
CA ARG A 155 -2.63 22.49 -35.97
C ARG A 155 -1.59 23.06 -36.91
N THR A 156 -1.74 22.79 -38.21
CA THR A 156 -0.99 23.47 -39.27
C THR A 156 -1.21 24.99 -39.24
N VAL A 157 -0.29 25.77 -39.80
CA VAL A 157 -0.38 27.24 -39.78
C VAL A 157 -0.95 27.83 -41.09
N GLU A 158 -1.01 27.04 -42.16
CA GLU A 158 -1.41 27.47 -43.51
C GLU A 158 -2.76 28.22 -43.53
N TYR A 159 -3.78 27.70 -42.84
CA TYR A 159 -5.12 28.29 -42.85
C TYR A 159 -5.21 29.65 -42.14
N GLU A 160 -4.34 29.95 -41.19
CA GLU A 160 -4.31 31.26 -40.50
C GLU A 160 -3.51 32.29 -41.29
N LEU A 161 -2.50 31.83 -42.02
CA LEU A 161 -1.65 32.69 -42.83
C LEU A 161 -2.38 33.25 -44.05
N VAL A 162 -3.30 32.47 -44.65
CA VAL A 162 -4.09 32.90 -45.81
C VAL A 162 -5.61 32.83 -45.54
N PRO A 163 -6.14 33.74 -44.70
CA PRO A 163 -7.49 33.62 -44.14
C PRO A 163 -8.64 33.78 -45.16
N PHE A 164 -8.35 34.27 -46.37
CA PHE A 164 -9.33 34.44 -47.45
C PHE A 164 -9.40 33.24 -48.40
N CYS A 165 -8.51 32.26 -48.24
CA CYS A 165 -8.57 30.98 -48.95
C CYS A 165 -9.33 29.95 -48.10
N ASN A 166 -10.10 29.08 -48.75
CA ASN A 166 -10.87 28.05 -48.05
C ASN A 166 -10.00 26.82 -47.72
N ILE A 167 -8.96 27.02 -46.91
CA ILE A 167 -8.02 25.97 -46.51
C ILE A 167 -8.55 25.27 -45.25
N PRO A 168 -8.67 23.93 -45.26
CA PRO A 168 -9.09 23.21 -44.07
C PRO A 168 -8.04 23.29 -42.97
N GLU A 169 -8.49 23.48 -41.75
CA GLU A 169 -7.68 23.27 -40.55
C GLU A 169 -7.30 21.78 -40.46
N THR A 170 -6.00 21.48 -40.44
CA THR A 170 -5.50 20.10 -40.33
C THR A 170 -4.53 19.94 -39.17
N GLN A 171 -4.43 18.72 -38.65
CA GLN A 171 -3.47 18.36 -37.60
C GLN A 171 -2.05 18.40 -38.16
N MET A 172 -1.13 19.01 -37.42
CA MET A 172 0.26 19.13 -37.87
C MET A 172 0.93 17.76 -37.97
N TYR A 173 0.86 16.95 -36.91
CA TYR A 173 1.44 15.60 -36.87
C TYR A 173 0.47 14.64 -36.19
N PRO A 174 -0.51 14.08 -36.94
CA PRO A 174 -1.50 13.19 -36.37
C PRO A 174 -0.89 11.84 -35.99
N ILE A 175 -1.01 11.47 -34.73
CA ILE A 175 -0.62 10.14 -34.22
C ILE A 175 -1.82 9.42 -33.63
N THR A 176 -1.69 8.11 -33.48
CA THR A 176 -2.72 7.26 -32.86
C THR A 176 -2.09 6.42 -31.77
N MET A 177 -2.93 5.71 -31.01
CA MET A 177 -2.46 4.74 -30.00
C MET A 177 -1.65 3.58 -30.61
N THR A 178 -1.68 3.41 -31.94
CA THR A 178 -0.88 2.40 -32.65
C THR A 178 0.47 2.94 -33.14
N PHE A 179 0.87 4.14 -32.71
CA PHE A 179 2.14 4.74 -33.10
C PHE A 179 3.32 3.90 -32.59
N PRO A 180 4.18 3.35 -33.48
CA PRO A 180 5.18 2.36 -33.08
C PRO A 180 6.14 2.82 -31.96
N PRO A 181 6.71 4.05 -31.98
CA PRO A 181 7.57 4.52 -30.89
C PRO A 181 6.87 4.56 -29.53
N LEU A 182 5.57 4.86 -29.49
CA LEU A 182 4.78 4.84 -28.26
C LEU A 182 4.61 3.41 -27.75
N LEU A 183 4.26 2.47 -28.64
CA LEU A 183 4.10 1.05 -28.29
C LEU A 183 5.40 0.43 -27.79
N ASP A 184 6.53 0.76 -28.42
CA ASP A 184 7.85 0.24 -28.02
C ASP A 184 8.29 0.85 -26.68
N ALA A 185 8.01 2.13 -26.43
CA ALA A 185 8.23 2.75 -25.13
C ALA A 185 7.35 2.11 -24.03
N GLN A 186 6.07 1.86 -24.30
CA GLN A 186 5.16 1.20 -23.35
C GLN A 186 5.66 -0.20 -22.95
N LYS A 187 6.20 -0.98 -23.89
CA LYS A 187 6.81 -2.29 -23.59
C LYS A 187 8.02 -2.14 -22.68
N ARG A 188 8.97 -1.29 -23.04
CA ARG A 188 10.19 -1.03 -22.23
C ARG A 188 9.83 -0.56 -20.81
N VAL A 189 8.87 0.35 -20.69
CA VAL A 189 8.41 0.85 -19.38
C VAL A 189 7.73 -0.25 -18.57
N THR A 190 6.95 -1.12 -19.20
CA THR A 190 6.36 -2.28 -18.52
C THR A 190 7.46 -3.20 -17.96
N GLU A 191 8.46 -3.52 -18.77
CA GLU A 191 9.60 -4.36 -18.35
C GLU A 191 10.38 -3.73 -17.19
N VAL A 192 10.57 -2.41 -17.20
CA VAL A 192 11.23 -1.68 -16.11
C VAL A 192 10.39 -1.70 -14.83
N LEU A 193 9.09 -1.44 -14.94
CA LEU A 193 8.19 -1.46 -13.80
C LEU A 193 8.09 -2.87 -13.18
N ASP A 194 8.01 -3.91 -14.01
CA ASP A 194 7.97 -5.29 -13.54
C ASP A 194 9.23 -5.64 -12.74
N GLN A 195 10.43 -5.32 -13.25
CA GLN A 195 11.70 -5.53 -12.54
C GLN A 195 11.77 -4.74 -11.23
N CYS A 196 11.35 -3.48 -11.24
CA CYS A 196 11.35 -2.64 -10.04
C CYS A 196 10.32 -3.09 -8.98
N LEU A 197 9.28 -3.83 -9.39
CA LEU A 197 8.23 -4.32 -8.49
C LEU A 197 8.54 -5.70 -7.90
N GLU A 198 9.55 -6.43 -8.39
CA GLU A 198 9.90 -7.78 -7.88
C GLU A 198 10.12 -7.78 -6.36
N GLU A 199 10.97 -6.89 -5.85
CA GLU A 199 11.31 -6.79 -4.43
C GLU A 199 10.13 -6.29 -3.56
N PRO A 200 9.38 -5.21 -3.93
CA PRO A 200 8.13 -4.86 -3.25
C PRO A 200 7.10 -5.99 -3.19
N ILE A 201 6.98 -6.78 -4.25
CA ILE A 201 6.05 -7.92 -4.28
C ILE A 201 6.58 -9.06 -3.40
N ALA A 202 7.88 -9.34 -3.39
CA ALA A 202 8.46 -10.32 -2.49
C ALA A 202 8.18 -9.96 -1.02
N LEU A 203 8.38 -8.70 -0.64
CA LEU A 203 8.03 -8.20 0.69
C LEU A 203 6.53 -8.35 1.01
N LEU A 204 5.66 -8.06 0.04
CA LEU A 204 4.22 -8.29 0.18
C LEU A 204 3.89 -9.77 0.46
N GLU A 205 4.54 -10.70 -0.24
CA GLU A 205 4.33 -12.14 -0.05
C GLU A 205 4.80 -12.62 1.34
N GLU A 206 5.81 -11.97 1.93
CA GLU A 206 6.21 -12.26 3.31
C GLU A 206 5.11 -11.86 4.31
N TYR A 207 4.53 -10.67 4.16
CA TYR A 207 3.41 -10.24 5.01
C TYR A 207 2.14 -11.08 4.79
N LYS A 208 1.89 -11.57 3.58
CA LYS A 208 0.76 -12.46 3.27
C LYS A 208 0.78 -13.77 4.06
N ARG A 209 1.95 -14.23 4.52
CA ARG A 209 2.03 -15.41 5.41
C ARG A 209 1.24 -15.22 6.70
N TYR A 210 1.08 -13.98 7.15
CA TYR A 210 0.35 -13.60 8.36
C TYR A 210 -1.07 -13.10 8.06
N GLU A 211 -1.54 -13.19 6.80
CA GLU A 211 -2.90 -12.75 6.41
C GLU A 211 -4.00 -13.46 7.21
N TYR A 212 -3.75 -14.70 7.67
CA TYR A 212 -4.69 -15.43 8.50
C TYR A 212 -5.13 -14.64 9.74
N LEU A 213 -4.23 -13.84 10.34
CA LEU A 213 -4.52 -13.03 11.53
C LEU A 213 -5.60 -11.96 11.28
N LEU A 214 -5.74 -11.47 10.04
CA LEU A 214 -6.74 -10.44 9.70
C LEU A 214 -8.16 -11.01 9.67
N GLY A 215 -8.30 -12.27 9.27
CA GLY A 215 -9.60 -12.96 9.18
C GLY A 215 -9.93 -13.83 10.39
N GLU A 216 -8.95 -14.09 11.25
CA GLU A 216 -9.08 -14.99 12.39
C GLU A 216 -10.06 -14.46 13.43
N ARG A 217 -10.92 -15.35 13.90
CA ARG A 217 -11.86 -15.10 14.99
C ARG A 217 -11.49 -16.00 16.17
N PRO A 218 -11.88 -15.63 17.39
CA PRO A 218 -11.72 -16.52 18.53
C PRO A 218 -12.40 -17.85 18.25
N ASP A 219 -11.67 -18.94 18.46
CA ASP A 219 -12.16 -20.29 18.19
C ASP A 219 -13.15 -20.70 19.30
N PRO A 220 -14.44 -20.93 18.97
CA PRO A 220 -15.44 -21.33 19.96
C PRO A 220 -15.30 -22.79 20.40
N GLU A 221 -14.54 -23.62 19.66
CA GLU A 221 -14.32 -25.04 19.96
C GLU A 221 -13.04 -25.28 20.77
N LEU A 222 -12.20 -24.25 20.95
CA LEU A 222 -10.98 -24.35 21.75
C LEU A 222 -11.34 -24.57 23.23
N ASP A 223 -10.83 -25.64 23.81
CA ASP A 223 -11.02 -25.90 25.24
C ASP A 223 -10.19 -24.89 26.05
N THR A 224 -10.86 -23.83 26.51
CA THR A 224 -10.26 -22.81 27.37
C THR A 224 -9.81 -23.36 28.73
N ASN A 225 -10.18 -24.61 29.06
CA ASN A 225 -9.77 -25.31 30.27
C ASN A 225 -8.58 -26.25 30.02
N ASP A 226 -7.93 -26.20 28.86
CA ASP A 226 -6.63 -26.85 28.69
C ASP A 226 -5.52 -25.80 28.71
N VAL A 227 -4.73 -25.81 29.79
CA VAL A 227 -3.66 -24.83 30.02
C VAL A 227 -2.56 -24.94 28.97
N GLU A 228 -2.24 -26.16 28.53
CA GLU A 228 -1.16 -26.40 27.56
C GLU A 228 -1.57 -25.91 26.17
N VAL A 229 -2.81 -26.21 25.76
CA VAL A 229 -3.37 -25.74 24.48
C VAL A 229 -3.48 -24.22 24.46
N MET A 230 -3.95 -23.61 25.56
CA MET A 230 -4.04 -22.15 25.66
C MET A 230 -2.67 -21.47 25.67
N GLN A 231 -1.68 -22.04 26.37
CA GLN A 231 -0.32 -21.51 26.41
C GLN A 231 0.34 -21.58 25.04
N GLU A 232 0.24 -22.72 24.35
CA GLU A 232 0.77 -22.88 22.99
C GLU A 232 0.11 -21.90 22.02
N ARG A 233 -1.22 -21.73 22.13
CA ARG A 233 -1.96 -20.81 21.28
C ARG A 233 -1.59 -19.35 21.50
N VAL A 234 -1.54 -18.90 22.75
CA VAL A 234 -1.14 -17.53 23.10
C VAL A 234 0.31 -17.29 22.70
N ALA A 235 1.22 -18.23 22.99
CA ALA A 235 2.62 -18.14 22.60
C ALA A 235 2.80 -18.02 21.07
N ALA A 236 2.02 -18.79 20.29
CA ALA A 236 2.05 -18.71 18.83
C ALA A 236 1.60 -17.34 18.31
N LEU A 237 0.55 -16.74 18.90
CA LEU A 237 0.06 -15.41 18.52
C LEU A 237 1.04 -14.29 18.91
N VAL A 238 1.62 -14.35 20.10
CA VAL A 238 2.65 -13.40 20.54
C VAL A 238 3.87 -13.49 19.64
N LYS A 239 4.34 -14.70 19.34
CA LYS A 239 5.45 -14.93 18.42
C LYS A 239 5.16 -14.40 17.01
N ALA A 240 3.95 -14.62 16.50
CA ALA A 240 3.56 -14.09 15.19
C ALA A 240 3.56 -12.55 15.18
N ALA A 241 3.10 -11.90 16.26
CA ALA A 241 3.15 -10.44 16.39
C ALA A 241 4.59 -9.92 16.40
N GLU A 242 5.49 -10.56 17.16
CA GLU A 242 6.91 -10.21 17.19
C GLU A 242 7.57 -10.41 15.82
N GLU A 243 7.34 -11.54 15.15
CA GLU A 243 7.88 -11.81 13.82
C GLU A 243 7.44 -10.76 12.80
N VAL A 244 6.18 -10.32 12.84
CA VAL A 244 5.66 -9.26 11.95
C VAL A 244 6.31 -7.91 12.24
N GLU A 245 6.53 -7.58 13.52
CA GLU A 245 7.15 -6.32 13.95
C GLU A 245 8.63 -6.24 13.55
N PHE A 246 9.34 -7.37 13.58
CA PHE A 246 10.75 -7.44 13.20
C PHE A 246 11.01 -7.80 11.73
N LEU A 247 9.97 -8.05 10.92
CA LEU A 247 10.10 -8.48 9.54
C LEU A 247 10.81 -7.43 8.66
N SER A 248 10.42 -6.15 8.79
CA SER A 248 11.01 -5.08 8.01
C SER A 248 10.99 -3.74 8.75
N ALA A 249 11.79 -2.78 8.28
CA ALA A 249 11.67 -1.40 8.74
C ALA A 249 10.35 -0.79 8.24
N SER A 250 9.81 0.19 8.96
CA SER A 250 8.55 0.87 8.59
C SER A 250 8.57 1.48 7.18
N VAL A 251 9.75 1.83 6.69
CA VAL A 251 9.97 2.36 5.35
C VAL A 251 11.13 1.61 4.69
N MET A 252 10.82 0.91 3.60
CA MET A 252 11.78 0.20 2.77
C MET A 252 12.04 1.00 1.49
N ARG A 253 13.31 1.26 1.17
CA ARG A 253 13.70 2.06 0.00
C ARG A 253 14.27 1.17 -1.08
N TYR A 254 13.59 1.14 -2.21
CA TYR A 254 14.01 0.53 -3.47
C TYR A 254 14.30 1.64 -4.48
N PRO A 255 15.01 1.35 -5.60
CA PRO A 255 15.38 2.37 -6.57
C PRO A 255 14.21 3.24 -7.05
N LEU A 256 13.11 2.64 -7.51
CA LEU A 256 11.92 3.38 -7.98
C LEU A 256 10.91 3.66 -6.85
N PHE A 257 10.84 2.78 -5.86
CA PHE A 257 9.74 2.73 -4.88
C PHE A 257 10.22 2.91 -3.45
N GLU A 258 9.47 3.68 -2.70
CA GLU A 258 9.51 3.71 -1.25
C GLU A 258 8.27 2.96 -0.73
N VAL A 259 8.48 1.81 -0.09
CA VAL A 259 7.39 0.95 0.40
C VAL A 259 7.20 1.16 1.90
N HIS A 260 6.02 1.60 2.27
CA HIS A 260 5.61 1.85 3.65
C HIS A 260 4.86 0.64 4.21
N THR A 261 5.32 0.10 5.33
CA THR A 261 4.80 -1.13 5.98
C THR A 261 4.15 -0.86 7.33
N ASP A 262 4.18 0.38 7.81
CA ASP A 262 3.61 0.83 9.07
C ASP A 262 2.13 0.45 9.22
N GLY A 263 1.35 0.63 8.16
CA GLY A 263 -0.08 0.30 8.14
C GLY A 263 -0.34 -1.19 8.38
N ILE A 264 0.31 -2.07 7.62
CA ILE A 264 0.09 -3.52 7.76
C ILE A 264 0.65 -4.08 9.06
N VAL A 265 1.85 -3.64 9.48
CA VAL A 265 2.45 -4.07 10.74
C VAL A 265 1.51 -3.72 11.90
N HIS A 266 1.02 -2.49 11.93
CA HIS A 266 0.08 -2.06 12.97
C HIS A 266 -1.21 -2.91 12.96
N SER A 267 -1.81 -3.15 11.79
CA SER A 267 -3.03 -3.96 11.68
C SER A 267 -2.84 -5.40 12.15
N LEU A 268 -1.79 -6.08 11.70
CA LEU A 268 -1.50 -7.48 12.07
C LEU A 268 -1.16 -7.63 13.55
N VAL A 269 -0.28 -6.76 14.08
CA VAL A 269 0.11 -6.78 15.49
C VAL A 269 -1.08 -6.49 16.39
N THR A 270 -1.90 -5.49 16.05
CA THR A 270 -3.11 -5.15 16.81
C THR A 270 -4.10 -6.32 16.82
N LYS A 271 -4.27 -7.02 15.69
CA LYS A 271 -5.15 -8.19 15.61
C LYS A 271 -4.65 -9.37 16.45
N ALA A 272 -3.35 -9.66 16.39
CA ALA A 272 -2.75 -10.69 17.23
C ALA A 272 -2.90 -10.36 18.72
N GLN A 273 -2.65 -9.11 19.12
CA GLN A 273 -2.80 -8.65 20.50
C GLN A 273 -4.26 -8.74 20.99
N GLN A 274 -5.24 -8.37 20.15
CA GLN A 274 -6.66 -8.50 20.47
C GLN A 274 -7.07 -9.96 20.70
N LEU A 275 -6.55 -10.90 19.91
CA LEU A 275 -6.80 -12.33 20.10
C LEU A 275 -6.16 -12.84 21.39
N VAL A 276 -4.91 -12.44 21.67
CA VAL A 276 -4.22 -12.77 22.92
C VAL A 276 -4.99 -12.26 24.14
N GLU A 277 -5.41 -10.99 24.11
CA GLU A 277 -6.19 -10.38 25.19
C GLU A 277 -7.50 -11.14 25.43
N TYR A 278 -8.22 -11.50 24.36
CA TYR A 278 -9.44 -12.29 24.46
C TYR A 278 -9.20 -13.65 25.13
N TYR A 279 -8.18 -14.40 24.71
CA TYR A 279 -7.88 -15.71 25.29
C TYR A 279 -7.44 -15.61 26.75
N LEU A 280 -6.62 -14.61 27.09
CA LEU A 280 -6.18 -14.40 28.47
C LEU A 280 -7.34 -13.94 29.38
N GLU A 281 -8.23 -13.08 28.89
CA GLU A 281 -9.43 -12.68 29.63
C GLU A 281 -10.32 -13.90 29.94
N LYS A 282 -10.50 -14.81 28.99
CA LYS A 282 -11.24 -16.07 29.20
C LYS A 282 -10.60 -16.97 30.26
N VAL A 283 -9.27 -17.07 30.25
CA VAL A 283 -8.54 -17.83 31.29
C VAL A 283 -8.71 -17.15 32.65
N VAL A 284 -8.66 -15.80 32.73
CA VAL A 284 -8.86 -15.07 33.99
C VAL A 284 -10.30 -15.21 34.52
N GLU A 285 -11.30 -15.17 33.64
CA GLU A 285 -12.70 -15.48 34.01
C GLU A 285 -12.82 -16.89 34.61
N HIS A 286 -12.15 -17.87 34.00
CA HIS A 286 -12.12 -19.25 34.50
C HIS A 286 -11.41 -19.34 35.86
N ILE A 287 -10.24 -18.72 36.01
CA ILE A 287 -9.51 -18.67 37.30
C ILE A 287 -10.38 -18.05 38.39
N THR A 288 -11.04 -16.92 38.09
CA THR A 288 -11.87 -16.19 39.07
C THR A 288 -13.04 -17.02 39.55
N LYS A 289 -13.74 -17.69 38.63
CA LYS A 289 -14.85 -18.57 38.97
C LYS A 289 -14.36 -19.81 39.74
N GLY A 290 -13.28 -20.44 39.26
CA GLY A 290 -12.70 -21.61 39.88
C GLY A 290 -12.15 -21.33 41.28
N SER A 291 -11.52 -20.17 41.50
CA SER A 291 -10.98 -19.80 42.81
C SER A 291 -12.11 -19.57 43.83
N GLN A 292 -13.22 -18.94 43.44
CA GLN A 292 -14.40 -18.78 44.28
C GLN A 292 -15.01 -20.13 44.66
N GLU A 293 -15.22 -21.02 43.67
CA GLU A 293 -15.77 -22.36 43.92
C GLU A 293 -14.86 -23.21 44.82
N VAL A 294 -13.54 -23.14 44.62
CA VAL A 294 -12.56 -23.86 45.44
C VAL A 294 -12.53 -23.30 46.87
N LEU A 295 -12.56 -21.98 47.03
CA LEU A 295 -12.57 -21.33 48.34
C LEU A 295 -13.86 -21.64 49.11
N GLU A 296 -15.02 -21.62 48.45
CA GLU A 296 -16.30 -22.04 49.06
C GLU A 296 -16.25 -23.49 49.53
N LYS A 297 -15.77 -24.42 48.69
CA LYS A 297 -15.64 -25.83 49.07
C LYS A 297 -14.65 -26.04 50.22
N TRP A 298 -13.52 -25.33 50.22
CA TRP A 298 -12.58 -25.37 51.35
C TRP A 298 -13.22 -24.81 52.63
N HIS A 299 -14.00 -23.73 52.52
CA HIS A 299 -14.73 -23.17 53.65
C HIS A 299 -15.77 -24.15 54.19
N GLU A 300 -16.55 -24.81 53.32
CA GLU A 300 -17.52 -25.84 53.73
C GLU A 300 -16.85 -27.01 54.45
N VAL A 301 -15.73 -27.51 53.92
CA VAL A 301 -14.94 -28.57 54.58
C VAL A 301 -14.42 -28.09 55.94
N HIS A 302 -13.90 -26.87 56.01
CA HIS A 302 -13.36 -26.29 57.24
C HIS A 302 -14.44 -26.11 58.32
N VAL A 303 -15.59 -25.52 57.97
CA VAL A 303 -16.75 -25.37 58.86
C VAL A 303 -17.23 -26.73 59.35
N ARG A 304 -17.33 -27.72 58.46
CA ARG A 304 -17.80 -29.06 58.81
C ARG A 304 -16.86 -29.79 59.77
N ILE A 305 -15.55 -29.58 59.67
CA ILE A 305 -14.55 -30.12 60.61
C ILE A 305 -14.64 -29.42 61.99
N LEU A 306 -14.87 -28.11 62.00
CA LEU A 306 -14.91 -27.30 63.22
C LEU A 306 -16.26 -27.29 63.94
N THR A 307 -17.32 -27.83 63.31
CA THR A 307 -18.66 -27.86 63.91
C THR A 307 -18.67 -28.82 65.11
N THR A 308 -19.01 -28.31 66.29
CA THR A 308 -19.17 -29.13 67.50
C THR A 308 -20.44 -29.98 67.39
N PRO A 309 -20.34 -31.33 67.34
CA PRO A 309 -21.50 -32.18 67.15
C PRO A 309 -22.42 -32.10 68.38
N SER A 310 -23.70 -31.78 68.16
CA SER A 310 -24.68 -31.59 69.24
C SER A 310 -25.37 -32.91 69.64
N ASN A 311 -25.42 -33.89 68.74
CA ASN A 311 -26.05 -35.19 68.93
C ASN A 311 -25.11 -36.36 68.55
N GLU A 312 -25.38 -37.55 69.07
CA GLU A 312 -24.60 -38.78 68.81
C GLU A 312 -24.60 -39.18 67.32
N ASP A 313 -25.69 -38.89 66.63
CA ASP A 313 -25.88 -39.10 65.19
C ASP A 313 -25.04 -38.15 64.32
N ASP A 314 -24.77 -36.94 64.82
CA ASP A 314 -23.91 -35.95 64.15
C ASP A 314 -22.42 -36.25 64.38
N LEU A 315 -22.07 -36.80 65.54
CA LEU A 315 -20.73 -37.33 65.84
C LEU A 315 -20.38 -38.50 64.90
N ALA A 316 -21.34 -39.40 64.65
CA ALA A 316 -21.16 -40.52 63.71
C ALA A 316 -20.91 -40.01 62.28
N LYS A 317 -21.72 -39.05 61.79
CA LYS A 317 -21.54 -38.43 60.47
C LYS A 317 -20.21 -37.70 60.32
N LEU A 318 -19.74 -37.03 61.38
CA LEU A 318 -18.44 -36.35 61.37
C LEU A 318 -17.29 -37.35 61.33
N LYS A 319 -17.41 -38.48 62.07
CA LYS A 319 -16.38 -39.53 62.11
C LYS A 319 -16.26 -40.27 60.77
N ASP A 320 -17.39 -40.57 60.12
CA ASP A 320 -17.44 -41.16 58.76
C ASP A 320 -16.92 -40.19 57.70
N PHE A 321 -17.17 -38.89 57.86
CA PHE A 321 -16.62 -37.85 56.99
C PHE A 321 -15.10 -37.71 57.17
N MET A 322 -14.59 -37.68 58.41
CA MET A 322 -13.15 -37.65 58.71
C MET A 322 -12.43 -38.89 58.15
N ALA A 323 -13.06 -40.07 58.21
CA ALA A 323 -12.49 -41.28 57.61
C ALA A 323 -12.39 -41.22 56.08
N ASN A 324 -13.27 -40.46 55.41
CA ASN A 324 -13.31 -40.30 53.96
C ASN A 324 -12.79 -38.94 53.47
N ILE A 325 -12.17 -38.14 54.34
CA ILE A 325 -11.78 -36.76 54.04
C ILE A 325 -10.77 -36.66 52.90
N HIS A 326 -9.91 -37.66 52.76
CA HIS A 326 -8.94 -37.75 51.66
C HIS A 326 -9.61 -37.86 50.28
N ASN A 327 -10.81 -38.45 50.19
CA ASN A 327 -11.57 -38.55 48.94
C ASN A 327 -12.14 -37.19 48.51
N VAL A 328 -12.26 -36.23 49.44
CA VAL A 328 -12.73 -34.86 49.17
C VAL A 328 -11.53 -33.91 49.02
N MET A 329 -10.53 -33.99 49.90
CA MET A 329 -9.36 -33.12 49.83
C MET A 329 -8.45 -33.41 48.64
N GLY A 330 -8.29 -34.68 48.21
CA GLY A 330 -7.46 -35.02 47.06
C GLY A 330 -7.89 -34.31 45.77
N PRO A 331 -9.17 -34.40 45.36
CA PRO A 331 -9.69 -33.65 44.22
C PRO A 331 -9.61 -32.12 44.40
N LEU A 332 -9.84 -31.60 45.61
CA LEU A 332 -9.69 -30.17 45.88
C LEU A 332 -8.24 -29.68 45.73
N ILE A 333 -7.26 -30.43 46.22
CA ILE A 333 -5.83 -30.12 46.05
C ILE A 333 -5.48 -30.11 44.55
N ASN A 334 -5.93 -31.12 43.80
CA ASN A 334 -5.69 -31.16 42.35
C ASN A 334 -6.34 -29.97 41.62
N GLN A 335 -7.53 -29.51 42.04
CA GLN A 335 -8.18 -28.32 41.50
C GLN A 335 -7.42 -27.04 41.84
N THR A 336 -6.92 -26.92 43.08
CA THR A 336 -6.08 -25.79 43.51
C THR A 336 -4.76 -25.75 42.73
N ASP A 337 -4.07 -26.88 42.58
CA ASP A 337 -2.82 -26.99 41.81
C ASP A 337 -3.03 -26.62 40.34
N TYR A 338 -4.17 -27.01 39.77
CA TYR A 338 -4.55 -26.66 38.40
C TYR A 338 -4.79 -25.14 38.25
N LEU A 339 -5.47 -24.49 39.21
CA LEU A 339 -5.64 -23.03 39.24
C LEU A 339 -4.30 -22.30 39.36
N HIS A 340 -3.37 -22.81 40.17
CA HIS A 340 -2.02 -22.24 40.29
C HIS A 340 -1.26 -22.30 38.96
N ARG A 341 -1.37 -23.39 38.20
CA ARG A 341 -0.78 -23.49 36.85
C ARG A 341 -1.39 -22.48 35.88
N GLN A 342 -2.71 -22.27 35.92
CA GLN A 342 -3.38 -21.24 35.12
C GLN A 342 -2.90 -19.82 35.47
N ILE A 343 -2.78 -19.50 36.76
CA ILE A 343 -2.25 -18.21 37.23
C ILE A 343 -0.80 -18.02 36.78
N GLN A 344 0.03 -19.07 36.87
CA GLN A 344 1.41 -19.02 36.41
C GLN A 344 1.49 -18.73 34.90
N MET A 345 0.71 -19.43 34.08
CA MET A 345 0.63 -19.20 32.64
C MET A 345 0.24 -17.75 32.30
N VAL A 346 -0.79 -17.20 32.92
CA VAL A 346 -1.21 -15.79 32.69
C VAL A 346 -0.12 -14.81 33.12
N SER A 347 0.60 -15.11 34.21
CA SER A 347 1.71 -14.29 34.70
C SER A 347 2.93 -14.29 33.77
N GLU A 348 3.18 -15.39 33.04
CA GLU A 348 4.27 -15.50 32.05
C GLU A 348 4.09 -14.50 30.91
N PHE A 349 2.84 -14.25 30.50
CA PHE A 349 2.49 -13.24 29.50
C PHE A 349 2.30 -11.84 30.08
N ARG A 350 2.66 -11.62 31.35
CA ARG A 350 2.56 -10.34 32.08
C ARG A 350 1.15 -9.75 32.12
N TYR A 351 0.13 -10.58 32.01
CA TYR A 351 -1.25 -10.14 32.08
C TYR A 351 -1.70 -10.04 33.54
N GLN A 352 -2.44 -8.99 33.89
CA GLN A 352 -2.80 -8.72 35.28
C GLN A 352 -3.96 -9.60 35.72
N VAL A 353 -3.70 -10.49 36.68
CA VAL A 353 -4.74 -11.17 37.45
C VAL A 353 -5.06 -10.32 38.69
N PRO A 354 -6.34 -10.08 39.02
CA PRO A 354 -6.69 -9.32 40.23
C PRO A 354 -6.07 -9.93 41.49
N GLU A 355 -5.49 -9.08 42.34
CA GLU A 355 -4.78 -9.50 43.56
C GLU A 355 -5.69 -10.30 44.51
N GLU A 356 -6.98 -9.94 44.59
CA GLU A 356 -7.99 -10.68 45.36
C GLU A 356 -8.17 -12.13 44.89
N VAL A 357 -8.04 -12.36 43.58
CA VAL A 357 -8.18 -13.70 42.97
C VAL A 357 -6.94 -14.54 43.28
N ILE A 358 -5.75 -13.93 43.18
CA ILE A 358 -4.49 -14.56 43.58
C ILE A 358 -4.55 -14.92 45.07
N GLU A 359 -4.91 -13.97 45.93
CA GLU A 359 -5.06 -14.24 47.36
C GLU A 359 -6.08 -15.34 47.64
N SER A 360 -7.23 -15.36 46.96
CA SER A 360 -8.24 -16.40 47.15
C SER A 360 -7.74 -17.80 46.74
N ALA A 361 -6.98 -17.90 45.65
CA ALA A 361 -6.42 -19.15 45.16
C ALA A 361 -5.28 -19.67 46.03
N PHE A 362 -4.50 -18.79 46.67
CA PHE A 362 -3.40 -19.15 47.57
C PHE A 362 -3.81 -19.27 49.05
N LYS A 363 -4.91 -18.62 49.50
CA LYS A 363 -5.48 -18.75 50.86
C LYS A 363 -6.29 -20.03 51.06
N ALA A 364 -6.62 -20.74 49.98
CA ALA A 364 -7.34 -22.01 50.03
C ALA A 364 -6.50 -23.18 50.63
N TYR A 365 -5.27 -22.92 51.06
CA TYR A 365 -4.33 -23.91 51.62
C TYR A 365 -4.06 -23.68 53.11
#